data_AF-A0A101FWN9-F1
#
_entry.id   AF-A0A101FWN9-F1
#
_cell.length_a   1.000
_cell.length_b   1.000
_cell.length_c   1.000
_cell.angle_alpha   90.00
_cell.angle_beta   90.00
_cell.angle_gamma   90.00
#
_symmetry.space_group_name_H-M   'P 1'
#
loop_
_entity.id
_entity.type
_entity.pdbx_description
1 polymer ?
#
loop_
_entity_poly.entity_id
_entity_poly.type
_entity_poly.pdbx_seq_one_letter_code
_entity_poly.pdbx_strand_id
1 'polypeptide(L)'
;MAKLLTGLLVALAIAYLAFRAKALNKSGGVAAAILGTIVLGLGGIEWALILLIFFISSSALSNLFKAKKGISGENFSKGSRRDAWQVAANGGIAGLLALSYFIPSKFSPGSEVLPALWIGFGASLAAANADTWGTELGLLNPSKPVLLSTLRRVPKGTSGGVSLVGTLASLGGSALVGGAVGLLALAGWGHGG
;
A
#
# COMPACT_ATOMS: atom_id res chain seq x y z
N MET A 1 -2.49 -21.38 -16.53
CA MET A 1 -1.03 -21.21 -16.70
C MET A 1 -0.64 -19.86 -17.31
N ALA A 2 -1.23 -19.43 -18.43
CA ALA A 2 -0.87 -18.16 -19.08
C ALA A 2 -1.00 -16.89 -18.20
N LYS A 3 -2.06 -16.79 -17.37
CA LYS A 3 -2.26 -15.65 -16.45
C LYS A 3 -1.18 -15.54 -15.35
N LEU A 4 -0.70 -16.67 -14.84
CA LEU A 4 0.38 -16.68 -13.84
C LEU A 4 1.74 -16.33 -14.45
N LEU A 5 2.02 -16.83 -15.66
CA LEU A 5 3.26 -16.50 -16.36
C LEU A 5 3.31 -15.02 -16.74
N THR A 6 2.22 -14.48 -17.29
CA THR A 6 2.10 -13.04 -17.59
C THR A 6 2.20 -12.21 -16.31
N GLY A 7 1.50 -12.61 -15.24
CA GLY A 7 1.61 -12.01 -13.93
C GLY A 7 3.04 -11.94 -13.42
N LEU A 8 3.79 -13.04 -13.52
CA LEU A 8 5.19 -13.13 -13.11
C LEU A 8 6.09 -12.19 -13.94
N LEU A 9 5.99 -12.23 -15.26
CA LEU A 9 6.82 -11.42 -16.14
C LEU A 9 6.58 -9.92 -15.92
N VAL A 10 5.32 -9.51 -15.80
CA VAL A 10 4.95 -8.12 -15.53
C VAL A 10 5.39 -7.71 -14.12
N ALA A 11 5.18 -8.55 -13.11
CA ALA A 11 5.62 -8.26 -11.74
C ALA A 11 7.15 -8.13 -11.63
N LEU A 12 7.91 -8.98 -12.33
CA LEU A 12 9.37 -8.87 -12.41
C LEU A 12 9.81 -7.57 -13.07
N ALA A 13 9.16 -7.18 -14.19
CA ALA A 13 9.45 -5.92 -14.87
C ALA A 13 9.18 -4.71 -13.96
N ILE A 14 8.02 -4.68 -13.29
CA ILE A 14 7.66 -3.60 -12.36
C ILE A 14 8.61 -3.57 -11.17
N ALA A 15 8.94 -4.71 -10.56
CA ALA A 15 9.86 -4.80 -9.44
C ALA A 15 11.27 -4.32 -9.82
N TYR A 16 11.74 -4.67 -11.03
CA TYR A 16 13.00 -4.18 -11.56
C TYR A 16 13.00 -2.66 -11.74
N LEU A 17 11.96 -2.10 -12.37
CA LEU A 17 11.81 -0.65 -12.55
C LEU A 17 11.75 0.08 -11.19
N ALA A 18 11.02 -0.46 -10.22
CA ALA A 18 10.93 0.09 -8.87
C ALA A 18 12.27 0.03 -8.11
N PHE A 19 13.06 -1.03 -8.30
CA PHE A 19 14.42 -1.12 -7.78
C PHE A 19 15.33 -0.06 -8.41
N ARG A 20 15.27 0.11 -9.75
CA ARG A 20 16.01 1.14 -10.49
C ARG A 20 15.62 2.56 -10.07
N ALA A 21 14.34 2.79 -9.81
CA ALA A 21 13.81 4.04 -9.27
C ALA A 21 14.15 4.27 -7.79
N LYS A 22 14.92 3.38 -7.15
CA LYS A 22 15.30 3.43 -5.72
C LYS A 22 14.06 3.46 -4.79
N ALA A 23 12.94 2.88 -5.21
CA ALA A 23 11.75 2.69 -4.37
C ALA A 23 11.86 1.41 -3.51
N LEU A 24 12.53 0.38 -4.05
CA LEU A 24 12.78 -0.91 -3.37
C LEU A 24 14.28 -1.18 -3.25
N ASN A 25 14.68 -1.93 -2.23
CA ASN A 25 15.99 -2.58 -2.20
C ASN A 25 15.91 -3.97 -2.87
N LYS A 26 17.00 -4.76 -2.85
CA LYS A 26 17.02 -6.08 -3.50
C LYS A 26 15.98 -7.04 -2.91
N SER A 27 15.87 -7.13 -1.57
CA SER A 27 14.91 -8.02 -0.91
C SER A 27 13.47 -7.55 -1.13
N GLY A 28 13.23 -6.25 -1.08
CA GLY A 28 11.95 -5.64 -1.43
C GLY A 28 11.55 -5.90 -2.88
N GLY A 29 12.49 -5.88 -3.82
CA GLY A 29 12.25 -6.23 -5.23
C GLY A 29 11.75 -7.66 -5.39
N VAL A 30 12.40 -8.63 -4.73
CA VAL A 30 11.96 -10.04 -4.74
C VAL A 30 10.56 -10.17 -4.12
N ALA A 31 10.34 -9.58 -2.94
CA ALA A 31 9.03 -9.63 -2.28
C ALA A 31 7.92 -8.99 -3.12
N ALA A 32 8.21 -7.85 -3.78
CA ALA A 32 7.26 -7.17 -4.64
C ALA A 32 6.96 -7.98 -5.91
N ALA A 33 7.95 -8.68 -6.47
CA ALA A 33 7.70 -9.58 -7.60
C ALA A 33 6.79 -10.75 -7.21
N ILE A 34 7.00 -11.37 -6.05
CA ILE A 34 6.14 -12.43 -5.53
C ILE A 34 4.71 -11.90 -5.30
N LEU A 35 4.58 -10.80 -4.56
CA LEU A 35 3.29 -10.20 -4.27
C LEU A 35 2.55 -9.77 -5.56
N GLY A 36 3.25 -9.11 -6.48
CA GLY A 36 2.72 -8.71 -7.77
C GLY A 36 2.28 -9.89 -8.62
N THR A 37 3.01 -11.01 -8.59
CA THR A 37 2.64 -12.25 -9.30
C THR A 37 1.35 -12.82 -8.74
N ILE A 38 1.18 -12.86 -7.42
CA ILE A 38 -0.04 -13.33 -6.76
C ILE A 38 -1.21 -12.42 -7.15
N VAL A 39 -1.06 -11.12 -6.96
CA VAL A 39 -2.14 -10.14 -7.17
C VAL A 39 -2.57 -10.07 -8.64
N LEU A 40 -1.61 -9.92 -9.57
CA LEU A 40 -1.90 -9.83 -11.00
C LEU A 40 -2.29 -11.18 -11.61
N GLY A 41 -1.59 -12.25 -11.22
CA GLY A 41 -1.75 -13.57 -11.82
C GLY A 41 -3.00 -14.31 -11.36
N LEU A 42 -3.43 -14.09 -10.10
CA LEU A 42 -4.62 -14.73 -9.52
C LEU A 42 -5.82 -13.78 -9.45
N GLY A 43 -5.59 -12.52 -9.02
CA GLY A 43 -6.66 -11.52 -8.88
C GLY A 43 -7.05 -10.92 -10.23
N GLY A 44 -6.07 -10.39 -10.97
CA GLY A 44 -6.30 -9.75 -12.28
C GLY A 44 -5.68 -8.36 -12.37
N ILE A 45 -5.93 -7.68 -13.49
CA ILE A 45 -5.36 -6.35 -13.74
C ILE A 45 -5.96 -5.31 -12.79
N GLU A 46 -7.24 -5.42 -12.49
CA GLU A 46 -7.99 -4.57 -11.58
C GLU A 46 -7.40 -4.60 -10.15
N TRP A 47 -7.02 -5.79 -9.65
CA TRP A 47 -6.34 -5.95 -8.37
C TRP A 47 -4.93 -5.34 -8.40
N ALA A 48 -4.22 -5.56 -9.50
CA ALA A 48 -2.88 -5.01 -9.68
C ALA A 48 -2.88 -3.47 -9.78
N LEU A 49 -3.91 -2.86 -10.39
CA LEU A 49 -4.04 -1.41 -10.48
C LEU A 49 -4.17 -0.77 -9.10
N ILE A 50 -4.98 -1.33 -8.20
CA ILE A 50 -5.10 -0.83 -6.82
C ILE A 50 -3.77 -0.97 -6.06
N LEU A 51 -3.09 -2.12 -6.20
CA LEU A 51 -1.76 -2.32 -5.62
C LEU A 51 -0.75 -1.30 -6.14
N LEU A 52 -0.78 -0.99 -7.45
CA LEU A 52 0.09 -0.01 -8.07
C LEU A 52 -0.22 1.41 -7.63
N ILE A 53 -1.50 1.79 -7.51
CA ILE A 53 -1.93 3.09 -6.99
C ILE A 53 -1.31 3.31 -5.62
N PHE A 54 -1.53 2.40 -4.67
CA PHE A 54 -0.91 2.44 -3.35
C PHE A 54 0.62 2.52 -3.44
N PHE A 55 1.24 1.61 -4.20
CA PHE A 55 2.68 1.47 -4.23
C PHE A 55 3.35 2.74 -4.76
N ILE A 56 2.90 3.23 -5.92
CA ILE A 56 3.42 4.41 -6.60
C ILE A 56 3.16 5.65 -5.75
N SER A 57 1.93 5.86 -5.28
CA SER A 57 1.59 7.07 -4.53
C SER A 57 2.39 7.20 -3.24
N SER A 58 2.47 6.13 -2.47
CA SER A 58 3.25 6.14 -1.22
C SER A 58 4.77 6.15 -1.47
N SER A 59 5.28 5.46 -2.50
CA SER A 59 6.71 5.53 -2.83
C SER A 59 7.12 6.92 -3.31
N ALA A 60 6.29 7.59 -4.13
CA ALA A 60 6.52 8.95 -4.56
C ALA A 60 6.56 9.90 -3.36
N LEU A 61 5.59 9.79 -2.45
CA LEU A 61 5.53 10.61 -1.25
C LEU A 61 6.75 10.40 -0.34
N SER A 62 7.06 9.16 0.02
CA SER A 62 8.26 8.83 0.81
C SER A 62 9.55 9.31 0.13
N ASN A 63 9.57 9.33 -1.21
CA ASN A 63 10.71 9.82 -1.96
C ASN A 63 10.87 11.35 -1.92
N LEU A 64 9.77 12.09 -2.01
CA LEU A 64 9.76 13.55 -1.95
C LEU A 64 10.19 14.07 -0.57
N PHE A 65 9.82 13.36 0.50
CA PHE A 65 10.07 13.81 1.87
C PHE A 65 11.31 13.20 2.54
N LYS A 66 12.15 12.45 1.81
CA LYS A 66 13.41 11.87 2.34
C LYS A 66 14.30 12.89 3.04
N ALA A 67 14.51 14.06 2.42
CA ALA A 67 15.44 15.07 2.92
C ALA A 67 14.97 15.67 4.25
N LYS A 68 13.66 15.80 4.46
CA LYS A 68 13.09 16.37 5.69
C LYS A 68 13.19 15.43 6.89
N LYS A 69 13.24 14.11 6.67
CA LYS A 69 13.51 13.12 7.73
C LYS A 69 14.91 13.29 8.33
N GLY A 70 15.92 13.58 7.51
CA GLY A 70 17.31 13.75 7.96
C GLY A 70 17.54 15.02 8.81
N ILE A 71 16.70 16.05 8.65
CA ILE A 71 16.80 17.32 9.39
C ILE A 71 16.17 17.21 10.80
N SER A 72 15.31 16.20 11.03
CA SER A 72 14.52 16.08 12.27
C SER A 72 15.30 15.49 13.46
N GLY A 73 16.60 15.21 13.31
CA GLY A 73 17.50 14.82 14.42
C GLY A 73 17.28 13.44 15.04
N GLU A 74 16.20 12.74 14.70
CA GLU A 74 15.94 11.39 15.19
C GLU A 74 16.46 10.33 14.21
N ASN A 75 17.05 9.26 14.75
CA ASN A 75 17.57 8.09 14.04
C ASN A 75 16.45 7.37 13.26
N PHE A 76 16.02 7.92 12.11
CA PHE A 76 15.25 7.20 11.11
C PHE A 76 16.18 6.20 10.40
N SER A 77 16.56 5.15 11.12
CA SER A 77 17.51 4.11 10.72
C SER A 77 17.05 3.25 9.54
N LYS A 78 15.81 3.43 9.06
CA LYS A 78 15.29 2.76 7.88
C LYS A 78 15.42 3.68 6.67
N GLY A 79 16.37 3.36 5.80
CA GLY A 79 16.50 4.03 4.50
C GLY A 79 15.18 4.03 3.74
N SER A 80 14.95 5.07 2.95
CA SER A 80 13.73 5.29 2.15
C SER A 80 13.30 4.16 1.20
N ARG A 81 14.13 3.13 1.01
CA ARG A 81 13.84 2.02 0.09
C ARG A 81 13.12 0.94 0.85
N ARG A 82 11.99 0.48 0.31
CA ARG A 82 11.22 -0.60 0.90
C ARG A 82 11.99 -1.92 0.84
N ASP A 83 12.06 -2.61 1.97
CA ASP A 83 12.60 -3.97 2.09
C ASP A 83 11.49 -5.02 2.03
N ALA A 84 11.88 -6.31 2.04
CA ALA A 84 10.91 -7.41 2.03
C ALA A 84 9.92 -7.35 3.20
N TRP A 85 10.36 -6.90 4.39
CA TRP A 85 9.52 -6.80 5.57
C TRP A 85 8.45 -5.72 5.39
N GLN A 86 8.80 -4.56 4.86
CA GLN A 86 7.84 -3.50 4.57
C GLN A 86 6.86 -3.90 3.46
N VAL A 87 7.30 -4.66 2.45
CA VAL A 87 6.40 -5.20 1.42
C VAL A 87 5.42 -6.20 2.04
N ALA A 88 5.90 -7.11 2.89
CA ALA A 88 5.05 -8.07 3.58
C ALA A 88 4.08 -7.39 4.57
N ALA A 89 4.54 -6.42 5.35
CA ALA A 89 3.72 -5.71 6.33
C ALA A 89 2.59 -4.91 5.66
N ASN A 90 2.90 -4.20 4.56
CA ASN A 90 1.93 -3.30 3.93
C ASN A 90 1.09 -3.99 2.84
N GLY A 91 1.60 -5.07 2.25
CA GLY A 91 0.96 -5.76 1.11
C GLY A 91 0.61 -7.22 1.37
N GLY A 92 1.04 -7.82 2.48
CA GLY A 92 0.83 -9.25 2.74
C GLY A 92 -0.63 -9.63 2.88
N ILE A 93 -1.43 -8.85 3.62
CA ILE A 93 -2.88 -9.07 3.75
C ILE A 93 -3.57 -8.95 2.39
N ALA A 94 -3.19 -7.96 1.59
CA ALA A 94 -3.69 -7.81 0.23
C ALA A 94 -3.36 -9.05 -0.63
N GLY A 95 -2.13 -9.56 -0.55
CA GLY A 95 -1.73 -10.79 -1.23
C GLY A 95 -2.53 -12.02 -0.79
N LEU A 96 -2.78 -12.18 0.51
CA LEU A 96 -3.60 -13.26 1.04
C LEU A 96 -5.05 -13.18 0.57
N LEU A 97 -5.64 -11.98 0.55
CA LEU A 97 -7.02 -11.79 0.08
C LEU A 97 -7.16 -12.06 -1.43
N ALA A 98 -6.18 -11.63 -2.24
CA ALA A 98 -6.13 -11.97 -3.66
C ALA A 98 -5.95 -13.49 -3.89
N LEU A 99 -5.16 -14.16 -3.05
CA LEU A 99 -5.02 -15.62 -3.08
C LEU A 99 -6.34 -16.32 -2.70
N SER A 100 -7.01 -15.85 -1.64
CA SER A 100 -8.31 -16.36 -1.19
C SER A 100 -9.43 -16.14 -2.20
N TYR A 101 -9.33 -15.12 -3.05
CA TYR A 101 -10.29 -14.85 -4.13
C TYR A 101 -10.25 -15.90 -5.25
N PHE A 102 -9.09 -16.54 -5.47
CA PHE A 102 -8.87 -17.39 -6.63
C PHE A 102 -9.85 -18.57 -6.71
N ILE A 103 -10.01 -19.34 -5.62
CA ILE A 103 -10.86 -20.55 -5.64
C ILE A 103 -12.35 -20.15 -5.80
N PRO A 104 -12.94 -19.28 -4.96
CA PRO A 104 -14.36 -18.95 -5.08
C PRO A 104 -14.70 -18.27 -6.40
N SER A 105 -13.79 -17.47 -6.99
CA SER A 105 -14.03 -16.83 -8.30
C SER A 105 -14.18 -17.83 -9.45
N LYS A 106 -13.67 -19.06 -9.29
CA LYS A 106 -13.73 -20.11 -10.31
C LYS A 106 -14.92 -21.04 -10.16
N PHE A 107 -15.23 -21.41 -8.93
CA PHE A 107 -16.23 -22.44 -8.65
C PHE A 107 -17.57 -21.87 -8.15
N SER A 108 -17.57 -20.63 -7.64
CA SER A 108 -18.76 -19.97 -7.07
C SER A 108 -18.78 -18.47 -7.43
N PRO A 109 -18.86 -18.10 -8.72
CA PRO A 109 -18.75 -16.71 -9.17
C PRO A 109 -19.84 -15.77 -8.63
N GLY A 110 -20.97 -16.30 -8.14
CA GLY A 110 -22.03 -15.52 -7.48
C GLY A 110 -21.92 -15.44 -5.96
N SER A 111 -20.82 -15.90 -5.36
CA SER A 111 -20.67 -15.90 -3.91
C SER A 111 -20.46 -14.50 -3.35
N GLU A 112 -21.21 -14.15 -2.29
CA GLU A 112 -21.08 -12.89 -1.55
C GLU A 112 -19.70 -12.69 -0.91
N VAL A 113 -18.87 -13.75 -0.84
CA VAL A 113 -17.48 -13.64 -0.37
C VAL A 113 -16.60 -12.84 -1.34
N LEU A 114 -16.93 -12.82 -2.64
CA LEU A 114 -16.09 -12.17 -3.66
C LEU A 114 -16.04 -10.65 -3.47
N PRO A 115 -17.19 -9.93 -3.35
CA PRO A 115 -17.17 -8.51 -2.99
C PRO A 115 -16.46 -8.23 -1.66
N ALA A 116 -16.63 -9.09 -0.65
CA ALA A 116 -15.98 -8.92 0.65
C ALA A 116 -14.45 -9.00 0.56
N LEU A 117 -13.92 -9.93 -0.23
CA LEU A 117 -12.48 -10.06 -0.47
C LEU A 117 -11.91 -8.86 -1.23
N TRP A 118 -12.65 -8.32 -2.21
CA TRP A 118 -12.28 -7.10 -2.93
C TRP A 118 -12.23 -5.88 -2.02
N ILE A 119 -13.28 -5.67 -1.22
CA ILE A 119 -13.34 -4.57 -0.26
C ILE A 119 -12.24 -4.72 0.78
N GLY A 120 -12.02 -5.93 1.32
CA GLY A 120 -10.95 -6.20 2.27
C GLY A 120 -9.55 -5.93 1.69
N PHE A 121 -9.33 -6.32 0.43
CA PHE A 121 -8.09 -6.05 -0.28
C PHE A 121 -7.83 -4.54 -0.38
N GLY A 122 -8.83 -3.82 -0.87
CA GLY A 122 -8.81 -2.35 -0.95
C GLY A 122 -8.60 -1.68 0.39
N ALA A 123 -9.31 -2.13 1.43
CA ALA A 123 -9.21 -1.58 2.79
C ALA A 123 -7.83 -1.79 3.39
N SER A 124 -7.22 -2.97 3.19
CA SER A 124 -5.86 -3.26 3.68
C SER A 124 -4.82 -2.32 3.08
N LEU A 125 -4.90 -2.07 1.76
CA LEU A 125 -4.00 -1.16 1.06
C LEU A 125 -4.31 0.31 1.38
N ALA A 126 -5.58 0.67 1.57
CA ALA A 126 -5.99 2.01 1.97
C ALA A 126 -5.47 2.36 3.37
N ALA A 127 -5.52 1.41 4.31
CA ALA A 127 -4.93 1.56 5.64
C ALA A 127 -3.41 1.76 5.55
N ALA A 128 -2.70 0.94 4.76
CA ALA A 128 -1.26 1.07 4.56
C ALA A 128 -0.88 2.40 3.87
N ASN A 129 -1.69 2.89 2.93
CA ASN A 129 -1.48 4.19 2.27
C ASN A 129 -1.71 5.35 3.24
N ALA A 130 -2.75 5.26 4.08
CA ALA A 130 -3.07 6.25 5.11
C ALA A 130 -1.96 6.36 6.17
N ASP A 131 -1.41 5.24 6.62
CA ASP A 131 -0.28 5.21 7.56
C ASP A 131 0.97 5.88 6.98
N THR A 132 1.29 5.56 5.72
CA THR A 132 2.43 6.19 5.03
C THR A 132 2.19 7.69 4.85
N TRP A 133 1.04 8.10 4.32
CA TRP A 133 0.76 9.52 4.08
C TRP A 133 0.70 10.33 5.37
N GLY A 134 0.05 9.80 6.41
CA GLY A 134 -0.04 10.46 7.71
C GLY A 134 1.33 10.65 8.35
N THR A 135 2.20 9.65 8.27
CA THR A 135 3.56 9.73 8.82
C THR A 135 4.45 10.68 8.04
N GLU A 136 4.42 10.63 6.70
CA GLU A 136 5.28 11.48 5.85
C GLU A 136 4.86 12.96 5.92
N LEU A 137 3.57 13.25 5.74
CA LEU A 137 3.06 14.62 5.73
C LEU A 137 2.83 15.19 7.13
N GLY A 138 2.62 14.35 8.14
CA GLY A 138 2.51 14.76 9.54
C GLY A 138 3.76 15.46 10.06
N LEU A 139 4.94 15.18 9.50
CA LEU A 139 6.18 15.89 9.80
C LEU A 139 6.11 17.39 9.43
N LEU A 140 5.25 17.76 8.49
CA LEU A 140 5.04 19.15 8.05
C LEU A 140 4.09 19.91 8.97
N ASN A 141 3.42 19.24 9.91
CA ASN A 141 2.48 19.89 10.81
C ASN A 141 3.16 21.04 11.57
N PRO A 142 2.62 22.27 11.61
CA PRO A 142 3.28 23.39 12.28
C PRO A 142 3.51 23.14 13.77
N SER A 143 2.51 22.58 14.43
CA SER A 143 2.50 22.33 15.87
C SER A 143 3.04 20.93 16.21
N LYS A 144 3.43 20.74 17.48
CA LYS A 144 3.79 19.41 18.01
C LYS A 144 2.58 18.45 17.94
N PRO A 145 2.74 17.20 17.48
CA PRO A 145 1.69 16.19 17.54
C PRO A 145 1.30 15.86 19.00
N VAL A 146 0.14 15.26 19.18
CA VAL A 146 -0.41 14.83 20.48
C VAL A 146 -0.48 13.31 20.53
N LEU A 147 -0.01 12.72 21.63
CA LEU A 147 -0.17 11.29 21.87
C LEU A 147 -1.54 11.04 22.52
N LEU A 148 -2.46 10.34 21.84
CA LEU A 148 -3.85 10.20 22.31
C LEU A 148 -4.00 9.45 23.64
N SER A 149 -3.06 8.56 23.97
CA SER A 149 -3.08 7.82 25.25
C SER A 149 -2.76 8.68 26.47
N THR A 150 -2.03 9.79 26.29
CA THR A 150 -1.61 10.67 27.41
C THR A 150 -2.10 12.11 27.25
N LEU A 151 -2.64 12.45 26.07
CA LEU A 151 -3.01 13.80 25.63
C LEU A 151 -1.86 14.82 25.70
N ARG A 152 -0.60 14.36 25.77
CA ARG A 152 0.58 15.22 25.82
C ARG A 152 1.10 15.52 24.43
N ARG A 153 1.66 16.73 24.27
CA ARG A 153 2.39 17.13 23.06
C ARG A 153 3.76 16.44 23.03
N VAL A 154 4.09 15.79 21.93
CA VAL A 154 5.34 15.04 21.73
C VAL A 154 6.15 15.62 20.58
N PRO A 155 7.46 15.34 20.49
CA PRO A 155 8.27 15.70 19.32
C PRO A 155 7.68 15.18 18.01
N LYS A 156 7.98 15.87 16.90
CA LYS A 156 7.60 15.38 15.56
C LYS A 156 8.41 14.13 15.25
N GLY A 157 7.77 13.11 14.70
CA GLY A 157 8.42 11.82 14.44
C GLY A 157 8.22 10.78 15.54
N THR A 158 7.71 11.18 16.72
CA THR A 158 7.33 10.22 17.77
C THR A 158 6.26 9.26 17.27
N SER A 159 6.53 7.96 17.39
CA SER A 159 5.58 6.90 17.04
C SER A 159 4.26 7.04 17.80
N GLY A 160 3.14 6.99 17.06
CA GLY A 160 1.79 7.18 17.61
C GLY A 160 1.37 8.63 17.84
N GLY A 161 2.21 9.62 17.53
CA GLY A 161 1.85 11.03 17.59
C GLY A 161 0.83 11.41 16.51
N VAL A 162 -0.30 11.99 16.91
CA VAL A 162 -1.39 12.42 16.01
C VAL A 162 -1.32 13.93 15.79
N SER A 163 -1.45 14.37 14.54
CA SER A 163 -1.46 15.79 14.16
C SER A 163 -2.53 16.06 13.10
N LEU A 164 -3.01 17.29 13.01
CA LEU A 164 -4.06 17.64 12.05
C LEU A 164 -3.63 17.37 10.61
N VAL A 165 -2.43 17.82 10.21
CA VAL A 165 -1.90 17.56 8.86
C VAL A 165 -1.74 16.06 8.61
N GLY A 166 -1.24 15.30 9.61
CA GLY A 166 -1.13 13.84 9.50
C GLY A 166 -2.49 13.16 9.34
N THR A 167 -3.50 13.56 10.11
CA THR A 167 -4.85 13.00 10.01
C THR A 167 -5.51 13.30 8.68
N LEU A 168 -5.40 14.53 8.17
CA LEU A 168 -5.91 14.90 6.85
C LEU A 168 -5.16 14.17 5.73
N ALA A 169 -3.85 13.98 5.87
CA ALA A 169 -3.05 13.19 4.95
C ALA A 169 -3.44 11.70 4.97
N SER A 170 -3.68 11.12 6.14
CA SER A 170 -4.20 9.76 6.26
C SER A 170 -5.56 9.61 5.59
N LEU A 171 -6.47 10.58 5.79
CA LEU A 171 -7.77 10.62 5.12
C LEU A 171 -7.62 10.70 3.60
N GLY A 172 -6.74 11.56 3.09
CA GLY A 172 -6.47 11.66 1.65
C GLY A 172 -5.85 10.38 1.08
N GLY A 173 -4.92 9.76 1.82
CA GLY A 173 -4.27 8.51 1.43
C GLY A 173 -5.24 7.34 1.37
N SER A 174 -6.12 7.17 2.37
CA SER A 174 -7.15 6.14 2.34
C SER A 174 -8.21 6.44 1.28
N ALA A 175 -8.63 7.69 1.12
CA ALA A 175 -9.61 8.09 0.10
C ALA A 175 -9.12 7.84 -1.33
N LEU A 176 -7.82 8.03 -1.60
CA LEU A 176 -7.23 7.72 -2.91
C LEU A 176 -7.40 6.23 -3.26
N VAL A 177 -7.04 5.34 -2.35
CA VAL A 177 -7.09 3.88 -2.59
C VAL A 177 -8.53 3.38 -2.54
N GLY A 178 -9.29 3.75 -1.52
CA GLY A 178 -10.70 3.37 -1.38
C GLY A 178 -11.58 3.92 -2.50
N GLY A 179 -11.31 5.15 -2.94
CA GLY A 179 -11.95 5.75 -4.10
C GLY A 179 -11.64 4.98 -5.39
N ALA A 180 -10.38 4.59 -5.61
CA ALA A 180 -10.02 3.74 -6.75
C ALA A 180 -10.74 2.39 -6.72
N VAL A 181 -10.82 1.75 -5.56
CA VAL A 181 -11.57 0.48 -5.37
C VAL A 181 -13.04 0.67 -5.72
N GLY A 182 -13.67 1.74 -5.25
CA GLY A 182 -15.06 2.07 -5.56
C GLY A 182 -15.30 2.41 -7.03
N LEU A 183 -14.40 3.18 -7.65
CA LEU A 183 -14.49 3.52 -9.07
C LEU A 183 -14.36 2.29 -9.98
N LEU A 184 -13.42 1.39 -9.67
CA LEU A 184 -13.29 0.14 -10.41
C LEU A 184 -14.53 -0.76 -10.22
N ALA A 185 -15.10 -0.81 -9.01
CA ALA A 185 -16.36 -1.52 -8.75
C ALA A 185 -17.52 -0.97 -9.62
N LEU A 186 -17.67 0.35 -9.68
CA LEU A 186 -18.68 1.00 -10.52
C LEU A 186 -18.44 0.77 -12.03
N ALA A 187 -17.20 0.57 -12.44
CA ALA A 187 -16.84 0.19 -13.81
C ALA A 187 -17.06 -1.31 -14.11
N GLY A 188 -17.63 -2.07 -13.16
CA GLY A 188 -17.90 -3.50 -13.29
C GLY A 188 -16.72 -4.40 -12.98
N TRP A 189 -15.66 -3.88 -12.36
CA TRP A 189 -14.45 -4.64 -12.01
C TRP A 189 -14.40 -4.96 -10.52
N GLY A 190 -13.83 -6.13 -10.16
CA GLY A 190 -13.46 -6.43 -8.77
C GLY A 190 -14.44 -7.29 -7.98
N HIS A 191 -15.62 -7.62 -8.51
CA HIS A 191 -16.57 -8.54 -7.86
C HIS A 191 -17.16 -9.46 -8.91
N GLY A 192 -16.51 -10.61 -9.14
CA GLY A 192 -17.04 -11.78 -9.87
C GLY A 192 -18.14 -11.49 -10.87
N GLY A 193 -17.82 -10.76 -11.96
CA GLY A 193 -18.70 -10.50 -13.10
C GLY A 193 -18.13 -11.15 -14.35
#